data_AF-A0A357Y8H1-F1
#
_entry.id   AF-A0A357Y8H1-F1
#
_cell.length_a   1.000
_cell.length_b   1.000
_cell.length_c   1.000
_cell.angle_alpha   90.00
_cell.angle_beta   90.00
_cell.angle_gamma   90.00
#
_symmetry.space_group_name_H-M   'P 1'
#
loop_
_entity.id
_entity.type
_entity.pdbx_description
1 polymer ?
#
loop_
_entity_poly.entity_id
_entity_poly.type
_entity_poly.pdbx_seq_one_letter_code
_entity_poly.pdbx_strand_id
1 'polypeptide(L)' 'MAKDWTKIWEKYKGLWVALDEDEETVLGAGKTVREALEEAKKKTDKTPYLTRMPEKLVAYVGVL' A
#
# COMPACT_ATOMS: atom_id res chain seq x y z
N MET A 1 -2.96 13.59 12.98
CA MET A 1 -3.18 14.19 11.64
C MET A 1 -3.50 13.07 10.67
N ALA A 2 -4.42 13.26 9.73
CA ALA A 2 -4.70 12.27 8.70
C ALA A 2 -3.56 12.30 7.67
N LYS A 3 -3.02 11.12 7.31
CA LYS A 3 -2.04 10.99 6.23
C LYS A 3 -2.77 11.00 4.89
N ASP A 4 -2.29 11.78 3.93
CA ASP A 4 -2.87 11.81 2.59
C ASP A 4 -2.31 10.65 1.77
N TRP A 5 -3.12 9.62 1.57
CA TRP A 5 -2.76 8.45 0.75
C TRP A 5 -3.29 8.54 -0.68
N THR A 6 -3.80 9.70 -1.11
CA THR A 6 -4.44 9.87 -2.42
C THR A 6 -3.48 9.49 -3.55
N LYS A 7 -2.24 9.98 -3.47
CA LYS A 7 -1.20 9.72 -4.49
C LYS A 7 -0.75 8.27 -4.52
N ILE A 8 -0.66 7.62 -3.35
CA ILE A 8 -0.30 6.21 -3.23
C ILE A 8 -1.42 5.36 -3.83
N TRP A 9 -2.67 5.66 -3.48
CA TRP A 9 -3.83 4.97 -4.02
C TRP A 9 -3.92 5.10 -5.54
N GLU A 10 -3.79 6.31 -6.10
CA GLU A 10 -3.89 6.51 -7.55
C GLU A 10 -2.85 5.70 -8.34
N LYS A 11 -1.62 5.61 -7.81
CA LYS A 11 -0.50 4.93 -8.46
C LYS A 11 -0.52 3.40 -8.28
N TYR A 12 -1.01 2.93 -7.15
CA TYR A 12 -0.93 1.51 -6.76
C TYR A 12 -2.27 0.82 -6.55
N LYS A 13 -3.39 1.42 -6.98
CA LYS A 13 -4.73 0.80 -6.91
C LYS A 13 -4.73 -0.63 -7.44
N GLY A 14 -5.29 -1.55 -6.65
CA GLY A 14 -5.37 -2.98 -6.98
C GLY A 14 -4.09 -3.78 -6.76
N LEU A 15 -2.99 -3.14 -6.38
CA LEU A 15 -1.72 -3.80 -6.08
C LEU A 15 -1.53 -4.00 -4.57
N TRP A 16 -0.68 -4.96 -4.24
CA TRP A 16 -0.02 -5.05 -2.95
C TRP A 16 1.09 -4.01 -2.88
N VAL A 17 1.13 -3.27 -1.79
CA VAL A 17 2.10 -2.22 -1.52
C VAL A 17 2.80 -2.55 -0.21
N ALA A 18 4.13 -2.56 -0.25
CA ALA A 18 4.99 -2.65 0.91
C ALA A 18 5.43 -1.24 1.30
N LEU A 19 4.99 -0.77 2.46
CA LEU A 19 5.27 0.53 3.04
C LEU A 19 6.36 0.43 4.10
N ASP A 20 7.15 1.49 4.24
CA ASP A 20 8.10 1.64 5.34
C ASP A 20 7.40 2.07 6.64
N GLU A 21 8.15 2.21 7.73
CA GLU A 21 7.63 2.51 9.06
C GLU A 21 6.85 3.83 9.16
N ASP A 22 7.11 4.77 8.26
CA ASP A 22 6.40 6.04 8.14
C ASP A 22 5.03 5.92 7.44
N GLU A 23 4.68 4.75 6.87
CA GLU A 23 3.44 4.46 6.13
C GLU A 23 3.18 5.37 4.90
N GLU A 24 4.18 6.13 4.46
CA GLU A 24 4.10 6.98 3.26
C GLU A 24 5.10 6.51 2.18
N THR A 25 6.24 5.99 2.61
CA THR A 25 7.31 5.51 1.73
C THR A 25 6.99 4.14 1.17
N VAL A 26 6.80 4.07 -0.15
CA VAL A 26 6.57 2.80 -0.87
C VAL A 26 7.90 2.13 -1.19
N LEU A 27 8.19 1.05 -0.45
CA LEU A 27 9.37 0.22 -0.63
C LEU A 27 9.21 -0.77 -1.79
N GLY A 28 7.99 -1.28 -2.04
CA GLY A 28 7.74 -2.20 -3.16
C GLY A 28 6.26 -2.28 -3.52
N ALA A 29 5.96 -2.71 -4.74
CA ALA A 29 4.58 -2.93 -5.17
C ALA A 29 4.46 -4.11 -6.16
N GLY A 30 3.37 -4.87 -6.07
CA GLY A 30 3.18 -6.04 -6.93
C GLY A 30 1.74 -6.52 -6.99
N LYS A 31 1.43 -7.43 -7.91
CA LYS A 31 0.11 -8.05 -7.97
C LYS A 31 -0.08 -9.07 -6.84
N THR A 32 1.03 -9.57 -6.31
CA THR A 32 1.06 -10.51 -5.18
C THR A 32 1.87 -9.96 -4.02
N VAL A 33 1.57 -10.43 -2.81
CA VAL A 33 2.34 -10.12 -1.59
C VAL A 33 3.83 -10.42 -1.79
N ARG A 34 4.14 -11.55 -2.44
CA ARG A 34 5.53 -11.98 -2.69
C ARG A 34 6.28 -10.98 -3.55
N GLU A 35 5.68 -10.49 -4.64
CA GLU A 35 6.31 -9.49 -5.51
C GLU A 35 6.60 -8.18 -4.77
N ALA A 36 5.62 -7.66 -4.02
CA ALA A 36 5.78 -6.45 -3.23
C ALA A 36 6.88 -6.60 -2.16
N LEU A 37 6.95 -7.75 -1.50
CA LEU A 37 7.96 -8.05 -0.50
C LEU A 37 9.36 -8.21 -1.10
N GLU A 38 9.49 -8.90 -2.23
CA GLU A 38 10.77 -9.06 -2.93
C GLU A 38 11.30 -7.72 -3.46
N GLU A 39 10.42 -6.80 -3.88
CA GLU A 39 10.83 -5.43 -4.19
C GLU A 39 11.25 -4.65 -2.95
N ALA A 40 10.52 -4.76 -1.85
CA ALA A 40 10.84 -4.05 -0.61
C ALA A 40 12.18 -4.50 -0.01
N LYS A 41 12.47 -5.80 -0.04
CA LYS A 41 13.75 -6.39 0.42
C LYS A 41 14.97 -5.83 -0.33
N LYS A 42 14.80 -5.35 -1.56
CA LYS A 42 15.90 -4.71 -2.31
C LYS A 42 16.23 -3.32 -1.80
N LYS A 43 15.30 -2.67 -1.07
CA LYS A 43 15.43 -1.29 -0.60
C LYS A 43 15.66 -1.19 0.91
N THR A 44 15.21 -2.19 1.67
CA THR A 44 15.39 -2.22 3.13
C THR A 44 15.52 -3.66 3.63
N ASP A 45 16.27 -3.83 4.71
CA ASP A 45 16.36 -5.08 5.47
C ASP A 45 15.29 -5.15 6.59
N LYS A 46 14.53 -4.07 6.79
CA LYS A 46 13.44 -4.03 7.77
C LYS A 46 12.21 -4.77 7.27
N THR A 47 11.33 -5.16 8.20
CA THR A 47 10.04 -5.76 7.85
C THR A 47 9.05 -4.66 7.44
N PRO A 48 8.62 -4.59 6.16
CA PRO A 48 7.71 -3.54 5.70
C PRO A 48 6.26 -3.85 6.09
N TYR A 49 5.43 -2.81 6.15
CA TYR A 49 3.98 -2.95 6.27
C TYR A 49 3.36 -3.30 4.92
N LEU A 50 2.68 -4.43 4.83
CA LEU A 50 2.03 -4.90 3.61
C LEU A 50 0.55 -4.55 3.63
N THR A 51 0.09 -3.85 2.60
CA THR A 51 -1.31 -3.49 2.43
C THR A 51 -1.76 -3.74 0.99
N ARG A 52 -3.01 -4.17 0.81
CA ARG A 52 -3.62 -4.29 -0.52
C ARG A 52 -4.44 -3.05 -0.80
N MET A 53 -4.01 -2.28 -1.79
CA MET A 53 -4.71 -1.05 -2.16
C MET A 53 -6.04 -1.38 -2.82
N PRO A 54 -7.16 -0.80 -2.35
CA PRO A 54 -8.47 -1.05 -2.93
C PRO A 54 -8.52 -0.55 -4.38
N GLU A 55 -9.14 -1.30 -5.27
CA GLU A 55 -9.31 -0.87 -6.67
C GLU A 55 -10.30 0.29 -6.82
N LYS A 56 -11.25 0.38 -5.89
CA LYS A 56 -12.29 1.40 -5.84
C LYS A 56 -12.47 1.87 -4.41
N LEU A 57 -12.55 3.17 -4.21
CA LEU A 57 -12.94 3.78 -2.94
C LEU A 57 -14.46 3.79 -2.85
N VAL A 58 -15.04 2.64 -2.49
CA VAL A 58 -16.48 2.52 -2.25
C VAL A 58 -16.72 2.90 -0.80
N ALA A 59 -17.10 4.15 -0.56
CA ALA A 59 -17.51 4.59 0.75
C ALA A 59 -18.91 4.03 1.06
N TYR A 60 -19.03 3.32 2.18
CA TYR A 60 -20.32 2.86 2.69
C TYR A 60 -20.70 3.72 3.90
N VAL A 61 -21.82 4.43 3.79
CA VAL A 61 -22.46 5.12 4.91
C VAL A 61 -23.78 4.37 5.10
N GLY A 62 -23.96 3.76 6.28
CA GLY A 62 -25.01 2.76 6.53
C GLY A 62 -26.42 3.16 6.06
N VAL A 63 -27.25 2.15 5.80
CA VAL A 63 -28.69 2.34 5.59
C VAL A 63 -29.33 2.69 6.94
N LEU A 64 -30.07 3.80 6.94
CA LEU A 64 -30.77 4.38 8.09
C LEU A 64 -31.93 3.48 8.57
#